data_AF-A0A9E6EY09-F1
#
_entry.id   AF-A0A9E6EY09-F1
#
_cell.length_a   1.000
_cell.length_b   1.000
_cell.length_c   1.000
_cell.angle_alpha   90.00
_cell.angle_beta   90.00
_cell.angle_gamma   90.00
#
_symmetry.space_group_name_H-M   'P 1'
#
loop_
_entity.id
_entity.type
_entity.pdbx_description
1 polymer ?
#
loop_
_entity_poly.entity_id
_entity_poly.type
_entity_poly.pdbx_seq_one_letter_code
_entity_poly.pdbx_strand_id
1 'polypeptide(L)' 'MAHKKGAGSSHNGRESQSKRLGVKIFGGQLAIAGNIIIRQR' A
#
# COMPACT_ATOMS: atom_id res chain seq x y z
N MET A 1 22.52 -34.64 -5.71
CA MET A 1 21.61 -33.98 -6.67
C MET A 1 22.44 -33.41 -7.80
N ALA A 2 22.15 -33.85 -9.01
CA ALA A 2 22.70 -33.31 -10.25
C ALA A 2 22.31 -31.84 -10.43
N HIS A 3 23.20 -31.08 -11.04
CA HIS A 3 23.07 -29.71 -11.55
C HIS A 3 21.82 -28.94 -11.12
N LYS A 4 21.93 -28.15 -10.05
CA LYS A 4 21.04 -27.01 -9.83
C LYS A 4 21.85 -25.75 -10.06
N LYS A 5 21.67 -25.13 -11.24
CA LYS A 5 22.07 -23.73 -11.50
C LYS A 5 21.62 -22.92 -10.29
N GLY A 6 22.56 -22.25 -9.63
CA GLY A 6 22.31 -21.45 -8.44
C GLY A 6 21.21 -20.43 -8.71
N ALA A 7 20.02 -20.69 -8.17
CA ALA A 7 18.96 -19.71 -8.10
C ALA A 7 19.28 -18.83 -6.89
N GLY A 8 19.80 -17.62 -7.14
CA GLY A 8 20.03 -16.63 -6.10
C GLY A 8 18.72 -16.38 -5.35
N SER A 9 18.66 -16.76 -4.07
CA SER A 9 17.50 -16.48 -3.23
C SER A 9 17.43 -14.98 -2.97
N SER A 10 16.31 -14.36 -3.38
CA SER A 10 16.04 -12.97 -3.01
C SER A 10 15.76 -12.91 -1.51
N HIS A 11 16.65 -12.26 -0.77
CA HIS A 11 16.57 -12.12 0.69
C HIS A 11 15.75 -10.89 1.15
N ASN A 12 15.24 -10.08 0.20
CA ASN A 12 14.54 -8.83 0.50
C ASN A 12 13.11 -8.85 -0.08
N GLY A 13 12.16 -9.38 0.69
CA GLY A 13 10.74 -9.48 0.31
C GLY A 13 9.76 -9.05 1.41
N ARG A 14 10.20 -8.25 2.39
CA ARG A 14 9.32 -7.76 3.46
C ARG A 14 8.51 -6.56 2.98
N GLU A 15 7.23 -6.80 2.73
CA GLU A 15 6.24 -5.76 2.46
C GLU A 15 5.29 -5.62 3.65
N SER A 16 4.92 -4.38 3.97
CA SER A 16 3.93 -4.09 5.01
C SER A 16 2.58 -3.81 4.36
N GLN A 17 1.48 -4.18 5.02
CA GLN A 17 0.16 -3.92 4.48
C GLN A 17 -0.08 -2.42 4.27
N SER A 18 -0.65 -2.06 3.13
CA SER A 18 -0.96 -0.67 2.80
C SER A 18 -1.95 -0.08 3.78
N LYS A 19 -1.64 1.12 4.29
CA LYS A 19 -2.51 1.90 5.19
C LYS A 19 -3.62 2.67 4.46
N ARG A 20 -3.70 2.55 3.12
CA ARG A 20 -4.71 3.20 2.26
C ARG A 20 -4.88 4.70 2.52
N LEU A 21 -3.75 5.39 2.67
CA LEU A 21 -3.68 6.82 2.87
C LEU A 21 -4.10 7.57 1.60
N GLY A 22 -4.35 8.87 1.74
CA GLY A 22 -4.71 9.76 0.64
C GLY A 22 -6.05 10.46 0.83
N VAL A 23 -6.40 11.24 -0.18
CA VAL A 23 -7.64 12.01 -0.26
C VAL A 23 -8.83 11.06 -0.42
N LYS A 24 -9.90 11.35 0.32
CA LYS A 24 -11.15 10.59 0.35
C LYS A 24 -12.31 11.39 -0.22
N ILE A 25 -12.30 12.72 -0.03
CA ILE A 25 -13.24 13.64 -0.63
C ILE A 25 -12.45 14.73 -1.37
N PHE A 26 -12.71 14.88 -2.66
CA PHE A 26 -12.08 15.88 -3.53
C PHE A 26 -12.93 17.15 -3.64
N GLY A 27 -12.35 18.24 -4.15
CA GLY A 27 -13.07 19.51 -4.34
C GLY A 27 -14.31 19.35 -5.20
N GLY A 28 -15.43 19.93 -4.77
CA GLY A 28 -16.73 19.86 -5.45
C GLY A 28 -17.58 18.63 -5.12
N GLN A 29 -17.08 17.72 -4.29
CA GLN A 29 -17.87 16.59 -3.79
C GLN A 29 -18.65 16.97 -2.52
N LEU A 30 -19.86 16.41 -2.38
CA LEU A 30 -20.68 16.60 -1.19
C LEU A 30 -20.08 15.82 0.00
N ALA A 31 -20.02 16.47 1.16
CA ALA A 31 -19.64 15.84 2.42
C ALA A 31 -20.79 15.92 3.42
N ILE A 32 -21.03 14.84 4.14
CA ILE A 32 -21.89 14.83 5.32
C ILE A 32 -21.03 14.92 6.58
N ALA A 33 -21.65 15.30 7.70
CA ALA A 33 -20.98 15.34 9.00
C ALA A 33 -20.40 13.95 9.34
N GLY A 34 -19.14 13.91 9.77
CA GLY A 34 -18.42 12.68 10.11
C GLY A 34 -17.63 12.04 8.97
N ASN A 35 -17.72 12.56 7.73
CA ASN A 35 -16.89 12.07 6.64
C ASN A 35 -15.41 12.43 6.83
N ILE A 36 -14.52 11.51 6.44
CA ILE A 36 -13.08 11.76 6.38
C ILE A 36 -12.76 12.40 5.03
N ILE A 37 -12.06 13.54 5.03
CA ILE A 37 -11.64 14.24 3.80
C ILE A 37 -10.28 13.72 3.32
N ILE A 38 -9.30 13.54 4.21
CA ILE A 38 -7.95 13.04 3.89
C ILE A 38 -7.47 12.13 5.03
N ARG A 39 -6.73 11.06 4.70
CA ARG A 39 -5.97 10.26 5.66
C ARG A 39 -4.48 10.39 5.35
N GLN A 40 -3.72 11.07 6.21
CA GLN A 40 -2.29 11.35 6.03
C GLN A 40 -1.38 10.52 6.97
N ARG A 41 -0.06 10.51 6.73
CA ARG A 41 0.94 9.84 7.59
C ARG A 41 1.30 10.71 8.77
#